data_AF-A0A2U1NTW6-F1
#
_entry.id   AF-A0A2U1NTW6-F1
#
_cell.length_a   1.000
_cell.length_b   1.000
_cell.length_c   1.000
_cell.angle_alpha   90.00
_cell.angle_beta   90.00
_cell.angle_gamma   90.00
#
_symmetry.space_group_name_H-M   'P 1'
#
loop_
_entity.id
_entity.type
_entity.pdbx_description
1 polymer ?
#
loop_
_entity_poly.entity_id
_entity_poly.type
_entity_poly.pdbx_seq_one_letter_code
_entity_poly.pdbx_strand_id
1 'polypeptide(L)'
;MADNSHKPETNESPDLQEGSSVEKPLTSVTKYKEYICGEEAMRISPTEPYCLRRPIRRGHLNISLHYSMQQVLEDLQAIWDWILIEKLHIPHSERNMYSALIVVPETFDNRGNYVLFCSELLLSLLNSTTSTHLIFNT
;
A
#
# COMPACT_ATOMS: atom_id res chain seq x y z
N MET A 1 38.72 28.87 62.39
CA MET A 1 37.65 29.35 61.50
C MET A 1 37.40 28.29 60.44
N ALA A 2 36.20 27.73 60.44
CA ALA A 2 35.72 26.79 59.43
C ALA A 2 34.34 27.26 58.97
N ASP A 3 34.10 27.00 57.69
CA ASP A 3 32.84 26.63 57.05
C ASP A 3 31.77 27.67 56.66
N ASN A 4 31.07 27.22 55.60
CA ASN A 4 30.35 27.88 54.53
C ASN A 4 28.82 27.72 54.70
N SER A 5 28.00 28.71 54.30
CA SER A 5 26.63 28.54 53.75
C SER A 5 25.76 29.81 53.84
N HIS A 6 25.20 30.30 52.74
CA HIS A 6 23.87 29.96 52.18
C HIS A 6 23.27 31.09 51.31
N LYS A 7 22.58 30.67 50.24
CA LYS A 7 21.88 31.40 49.14
C LYS A 7 20.62 32.18 49.62
N PRO A 8 20.00 33.09 48.83
CA PRO A 8 19.05 32.71 47.74
C PRO A 8 19.06 33.64 46.48
N GLU A 9 18.90 33.10 45.26
CA GLU A 9 17.73 33.20 44.33
C GLU A 9 17.66 34.57 43.59
N THR A 10 17.39 34.70 42.29
CA THR A 10 16.35 34.07 41.47
C THR A 10 16.61 34.28 39.96
N ASN A 11 16.02 33.40 39.12
CA ASN A 11 15.65 33.51 37.68
C ASN A 11 16.76 33.22 36.64
N GLU A 12 16.80 32.04 36.00
CA GLU A 12 16.00 31.59 34.82
C GLU A 12 16.14 32.58 33.64
N SER A 13 16.51 32.25 32.39
CA SER A 13 16.90 31.03 31.66
C SER A 13 17.61 31.46 30.37
N PRO A 14 18.27 30.54 29.62
CA PRO A 14 19.26 30.86 28.61
C PRO A 14 18.77 30.78 27.15
N ASP A 15 19.64 31.31 26.30
CA ASP A 15 20.05 30.80 24.98
C ASP A 15 19.32 31.27 23.71
N LEU A 16 20.05 32.12 22.99
CA LEU A 16 19.94 32.37 21.55
C LEU A 16 20.62 31.19 20.83
N GLN A 17 19.93 30.48 19.93
CA GLN A 17 20.60 30.01 18.71
C GLN A 17 19.66 30.08 17.50
N GLU A 18 20.09 30.94 16.59
CA GLU A 18 19.65 31.23 15.25
C GLU A 18 19.78 29.97 14.37
N GLY A 19 18.65 29.31 14.13
CA GLY A 19 18.53 28.21 13.17
C GLY A 19 17.64 28.67 12.03
N SER A 20 18.27 29.10 10.94
CA SER A 20 17.66 29.32 9.63
C SER A 20 16.62 28.24 9.35
N SER A 21 15.33 28.60 9.40
CA SER A 21 14.26 27.77 8.88
C SER A 21 14.53 27.63 7.39
N VAL A 22 15.12 26.49 7.02
CA VAL A 22 14.94 25.93 5.70
C VAL A 22 13.45 25.62 5.61
N GLU A 23 12.67 26.62 5.20
CA GLU A 23 11.34 26.41 4.65
C GLU A 23 11.52 25.46 3.48
N LYS A 24 11.29 24.17 3.74
CA LYS A 24 11.10 23.18 2.71
C LYS A 24 9.99 23.76 1.82
N PRO A 25 10.24 24.03 0.52
CA PRO A 25 9.19 24.54 -0.34
C PRO A 25 8.06 23.53 -0.25
N LEU A 26 6.88 23.99 0.20
CA LEU A 26 5.69 23.18 0.28
C LEU A 26 5.46 22.66 -1.14
N THR A 27 5.84 21.40 -1.34
CA THR A 27 5.83 20.72 -2.63
C THR A 27 4.46 20.93 -3.23
N SER A 28 4.43 21.48 -4.44
CA SER A 28 3.24 21.67 -5.26
C SER A 28 2.21 20.59 -4.98
N VAL A 29 1.09 20.98 -4.36
CA VAL A 29 -0.01 20.09 -4.00
C VAL A 29 -0.34 19.25 -5.22
N THR A 30 0.00 17.96 -5.18
CA THR A 30 -0.33 17.03 -6.26
C THR A 30 -1.84 16.92 -6.30
N LYS A 31 -2.47 17.63 -7.24
CA LYS A 31 -3.92 17.66 -7.44
C LYS A 31 -4.50 16.26 -7.71
N TYR A 32 -3.65 15.34 -8.16
CA TYR A 32 -4.02 13.99 -8.59
C TYR A 32 -3.47 12.93 -7.63
N LYS A 33 -4.33 11.99 -7.24
CA LYS A 33 -3.93 10.75 -6.55
C LYS A 33 -3.13 9.87 -7.49
N GLU A 34 -2.20 9.09 -6.97
CA GLU A 34 -1.40 8.14 -7.75
C GLU A 34 -2.27 7.11 -8.48
N TYR A 35 -3.25 6.54 -7.78
CA TYR A 35 -4.25 5.65 -8.35
C TYR A 35 -5.62 5.88 -7.70
N ILE A 36 -6.67 5.43 -8.40
CA ILE A 36 -8.06 5.46 -7.96
C ILE A 36 -8.66 4.10 -8.28
N CYS A 37 -9.37 3.50 -7.32
CA CYS A 37 -9.97 2.17 -7.45
C CYS A 37 -11.51 2.22 -7.39
N GLY A 38 -12.15 1.11 -7.81
CA GLY A 38 -13.59 0.91 -7.68
C GLY A 38 -14.45 1.85 -8.55
N GLU A 39 -15.62 2.22 -8.04
CA GLU A 39 -16.61 3.03 -8.75
C GLU A 39 -16.11 4.47 -9.02
N GLU A 40 -15.24 5.00 -8.17
CA GLU A 40 -14.65 6.33 -8.40
C GLU A 40 -13.82 6.33 -9.68
N ALA A 41 -13.03 5.27 -9.94
CA ALA A 41 -12.25 5.13 -11.16
C ALA A 41 -13.13 5.11 -12.42
N MET A 42 -14.33 4.57 -12.32
CA MET A 42 -15.30 4.48 -13.41
C MET A 42 -15.98 5.82 -13.74
N ARG A 43 -15.95 6.78 -12.80
CA ARG A 43 -16.54 8.11 -12.96
C ARG A 43 -15.54 9.18 -13.42
N ILE A 44 -14.26 8.83 -13.54
CA ILE A 44 -13.22 9.75 -14.01
C ILE A 44 -13.54 10.20 -15.44
N SER A 45 -13.48 11.52 -15.69
CA SER A 45 -13.66 12.08 -17.02
C SER A 45 -12.55 11.61 -17.97
N PRO A 46 -12.83 11.29 -19.24
CA PRO A 46 -11.80 11.00 -20.24
C PRO A 46 -10.79 12.13 -20.47
N THR A 47 -11.08 13.34 -20.00
CA THR A 47 -10.19 14.51 -20.08
C THR A 47 -9.14 14.54 -18.97
N GLU A 48 -9.30 13.74 -17.92
CA GLU A 48 -8.36 13.67 -16.81
C GLU A 48 -7.15 12.79 -17.18
N PRO A 49 -5.97 13.02 -16.57
CA PRO A 49 -4.73 12.34 -16.93
C PRO A 49 -4.63 10.91 -16.35
N TYR A 50 -5.72 10.14 -16.42
CA TYR A 50 -5.78 8.77 -15.92
C TYR A 50 -6.05 7.76 -17.03
N CYS A 51 -5.39 6.60 -16.94
CA CYS A 51 -5.66 5.46 -17.79
C CYS A 51 -6.53 4.44 -17.04
N LEU A 52 -7.75 4.20 -17.52
CA LEU A 52 -8.65 3.23 -16.90
C LEU A 52 -8.25 1.79 -17.25
N ARG A 53 -7.68 1.08 -16.28
CA ARG A 53 -7.29 -0.34 -16.40
C ARG A 53 -8.35 -1.27 -15.81
N ARG A 54 -8.43 -2.49 -16.35
CA ARG A 54 -9.34 -3.57 -15.89
C ARG A 54 -8.54 -4.87 -15.82
N PRO A 55 -8.04 -5.26 -14.63
CA PRO A 55 -7.17 -6.42 -14.51
C PRO A 55 -7.87 -7.73 -14.86
N ILE A 56 -9.20 -7.81 -14.65
CA ILE A 56 -10.03 -8.97 -15.00
C ILE A 56 -11.04 -8.56 -16.09
N ARG A 57 -11.13 -9.35 -17.17
CA ARG A 57 -12.14 -9.20 -18.22
C ARG A 57 -12.69 -10.56 -18.62
N ARG A 58 -14.02 -10.70 -18.64
CA ARG A 58 -14.74 -11.94 -19.00
C ARG A 58 -14.25 -13.17 -18.21
N GLY A 59 -13.92 -12.99 -16.93
CA GLY A 59 -13.43 -14.06 -16.09
C GLY A 59 -12.00 -14.51 -16.41
N HIS A 60 -11.16 -13.67 -17.03
CA HIS A 60 -9.73 -13.93 -17.24
C HIS A 60 -8.90 -12.71 -16.86
N LEU A 61 -7.61 -12.91 -16.59
CA LEU A 61 -6.65 -11.81 -16.52
C LEU A 61 -6.55 -11.10 -17.87
N ASN A 62 -6.60 -9.78 -17.86
CA ASN A 62 -6.62 -8.94 -19.06
C ASN A 62 -5.20 -8.70 -19.59
N ILE A 63 -4.49 -9.78 -19.91
CA ILE A 63 -3.11 -9.70 -20.40
C ILE A 63 -3.12 -9.34 -21.89
N SER A 64 -2.31 -8.36 -22.28
CA SER A 64 -2.12 -7.94 -23.66
C SER A 64 -0.72 -7.38 -23.89
N LEU A 65 -0.39 -7.05 -25.15
CA LEU A 65 0.86 -6.37 -25.51
C LEU A 65 1.08 -5.04 -24.76
N HIS A 66 0.00 -4.36 -24.36
CA HIS A 66 0.04 -3.06 -23.67
C HIS A 66 -0.28 -3.15 -22.18
N TYR A 67 -0.53 -4.37 -21.69
CA TYR A 67 -0.88 -4.61 -20.30
C TYR A 67 -0.31 -5.97 -19.90
N SER A 68 0.94 -5.93 -19.47
CA SER A 68 1.70 -7.14 -19.17
C SER A 68 1.12 -7.87 -17.96
N MET A 69 1.48 -9.14 -17.84
CA MET A 69 1.09 -9.94 -16.67
C MET A 69 1.50 -9.28 -15.35
N GLN A 70 2.70 -8.72 -15.27
CA GLN A 70 3.18 -8.02 -14.08
C GLN A 70 2.28 -6.82 -13.73
N GLN A 71 1.96 -5.98 -14.72
CA GLN A 71 1.10 -4.82 -14.50
C GLN A 71 -0.32 -5.23 -14.06
N VAL A 72 -0.84 -6.33 -14.60
CA VAL A 72 -2.13 -6.89 -14.18
C VAL A 72 -2.09 -7.32 -12.72
N LEU A 73 -1.02 -7.98 -12.28
CA LEU A 73 -0.84 -8.43 -10.89
C LEU A 73 -0.67 -7.25 -9.93
N GLU A 74 0.13 -6.24 -10.29
CA GLU A 74 0.31 -5.01 -9.50
C GLU A 74 -1.02 -4.29 -9.30
N ASP A 75 -1.83 -4.16 -10.37
CA ASP A 75 -3.15 -3.54 -10.26
C ASP A 75 -4.12 -4.37 -9.43
N LEU A 76 -4.08 -5.71 -9.54
CA LEU A 76 -4.88 -6.59 -8.68
C LEU A 76 -4.51 -6.41 -7.22
N GLN A 77 -3.21 -6.32 -6.92
CA GLN A 77 -2.72 -6.09 -5.57
C GLN A 77 -3.24 -4.77 -5.03
N ALA A 78 -3.10 -3.68 -5.78
CA ALA A 78 -3.57 -2.36 -5.37
C ALA A 78 -5.09 -2.33 -5.14
N ILE A 79 -5.87 -2.97 -6.01
CA ILE A 79 -7.33 -3.06 -5.85
C ILE A 79 -7.69 -3.88 -4.61
N TRP A 80 -7.05 -5.04 -4.39
CA TRP A 80 -7.33 -5.87 -3.21
C TRP A 80 -6.92 -5.18 -1.91
N ASP A 81 -5.75 -4.53 -1.89
CA ASP A 81 -5.29 -3.73 -0.76
C ASP A 81 -6.27 -2.60 -0.41
N TRP A 82 -6.73 -1.87 -1.44
CA TRP A 82 -7.77 -0.86 -1.32
C TRP A 82 -9.09 -1.44 -0.79
N ILE A 83 -9.54 -2.60 -1.28
CA ILE A 83 -10.77 -3.25 -0.77
C ILE A 83 -10.61 -3.59 0.71
N LEU A 84 -9.48 -4.21 1.10
CA LEU A 84 -9.23 -4.60 2.48
C LEU A 84 -9.29 -3.40 3.41
N ILE A 85 -8.67 -2.28 3.05
CA ILE A 85 -8.61 -1.08 3.90
C ILE A 85 -9.91 -0.27 3.83
N GLU A 86 -10.35 0.09 2.64
CA GLU A 86 -11.40 1.11 2.45
C GLU A 86 -12.82 0.52 2.47
N LYS A 87 -12.98 -0.76 2.12
CA LYS A 87 -14.30 -1.42 2.03
C LYS A 87 -14.56 -2.39 3.16
N LEU A 88 -13.52 -3.11 3.58
CA LEU A 88 -13.64 -4.10 4.66
C LEU A 88 -13.10 -3.59 6.00
N HIS A 89 -12.41 -2.45 6.03
CA HIS A 89 -11.81 -1.88 7.23
C HIS A 89 -10.87 -2.83 7.97
N ILE A 90 -10.12 -3.64 7.21
CA ILE A 90 -9.10 -4.57 7.70
C ILE A 90 -7.72 -3.92 7.48
N PRO A 91 -7.13 -3.28 8.51
CA PRO A 91 -5.79 -2.71 8.40
C PRO A 91 -4.72 -3.81 8.29
N HIS A 92 -3.55 -3.45 7.77
CA HIS A 92 -2.44 -4.40 7.58
C HIS A 92 -2.08 -5.21 8.83
N SER A 93 -2.13 -4.58 10.01
CA SER A 93 -1.80 -5.21 11.29
C SER A 93 -2.70 -6.39 11.66
N GLU A 94 -3.90 -6.46 11.08
CA GLU A 94 -4.91 -7.45 11.42
C GLU A 94 -5.05 -8.56 10.39
N ARG A 95 -4.40 -8.44 9.23
CA ARG A 95 -4.62 -9.35 8.10
C ARG A 95 -4.23 -10.79 8.39
N ASN A 96 -3.27 -11.00 9.29
CA ASN A 96 -2.85 -12.31 9.77
C ASN A 96 -3.94 -13.07 10.55
N MET A 97 -5.01 -12.39 10.99
CA MET A 97 -6.15 -13.03 11.66
C MET A 97 -7.18 -13.60 10.67
N TYR A 98 -7.02 -13.30 9.38
CA TYR A 98 -7.98 -13.68 8.34
C TYR A 98 -7.41 -14.76 7.43
N SER A 99 -8.29 -15.67 7.01
CA SER A 99 -8.05 -16.56 5.89
C SER A 99 -8.84 -16.06 4.68
N ALA A 100 -8.31 -16.21 3.49
CA ALA A 100 -9.01 -15.85 2.26
C ALA A 100 -9.22 -17.06 1.36
N LEU A 101 -10.35 -17.05 0.68
CA LEU A 101 -10.73 -18.04 -0.31
C LEU A 101 -10.89 -17.34 -1.66
N ILE A 102 -10.16 -17.82 -2.66
CA ILE A 102 -10.28 -17.32 -4.04
C ILE A 102 -11.18 -18.28 -4.80
N VAL A 103 -12.26 -17.74 -5.38
CA VAL A 103 -13.12 -18.47 -6.30
C VAL A 103 -12.58 -18.27 -7.71
N VAL A 104 -12.17 -19.37 -8.35
CA VAL A 104 -11.66 -19.38 -9.73
C VAL A 104 -12.67 -20.12 -10.62
N PRO A 105 -13.22 -19.49 -11.68
CA PRO A 105 -14.08 -20.16 -12.64
C PRO A 105 -13.41 -21.39 -13.29
N GLU A 106 -14.16 -22.42 -13.65
CA GLU A 106 -13.63 -23.59 -14.36
C GLU A 106 -13.06 -23.22 -15.74
N THR A 107 -13.64 -22.20 -16.38
CA THR A 107 -13.18 -21.67 -17.67
C THR A 107 -11.90 -20.85 -17.55
N PHE A 108 -11.40 -20.60 -16.34
CA PHE A 108 -10.18 -19.84 -16.15
C PHE A 108 -9.02 -20.66 -16.74
N ASP A 109 -8.29 -20.06 -17.68
CA ASP A 109 -7.32 -20.79 -18.50
C ASP A 109 -6.21 -21.40 -17.62
N ASN A 110 -6.22 -22.74 -17.49
CA ASN A 110 -5.24 -23.50 -16.72
C ASN A 110 -3.84 -23.51 -17.36
N ARG A 111 -3.65 -22.84 -18.51
CA ARG A 111 -2.38 -22.82 -19.26
C ARG A 111 -1.29 -21.96 -18.62
N GLY A 112 -1.59 -21.22 -17.56
CA GLY A 112 -0.59 -20.43 -16.85
C GLY A 112 -0.73 -20.59 -15.34
N ASN A 113 0.39 -20.40 -14.64
CA ASN A 113 0.53 -20.46 -13.18
C ASN A 113 -0.29 -19.39 -12.43
N TYR A 114 -1.42 -18.90 -12.97
CA TYR A 114 -2.22 -17.78 -12.46
C TYR A 114 -2.83 -18.07 -11.11
N VAL A 115 -3.34 -19.29 -10.88
CA VAL A 115 -3.85 -19.66 -9.56
C VAL A 115 -2.72 -19.59 -8.53
N LEU A 116 -1.50 -20.02 -8.91
CA LEU A 116 -0.32 -19.89 -8.06
C LEU A 116 -0.01 -18.41 -7.81
N PHE A 117 0.07 -17.57 -8.84
CA PHE A 117 0.33 -16.14 -8.67
C PHE A 117 -0.74 -15.41 -7.84
N CYS A 118 -2.02 -15.70 -8.05
CA CYS A 118 -3.09 -15.12 -7.24
C CYS A 118 -3.02 -15.61 -5.79
N SER A 119 -2.66 -16.88 -5.57
CA SER A 119 -2.46 -17.42 -4.22
C SER A 119 -1.24 -16.80 -3.54
N GLU A 120 -0.13 -16.62 -4.25
CA GLU A 120 1.07 -15.92 -3.76
C GLU A 120 0.76 -14.46 -3.44
N LEU A 121 -0.01 -13.79 -4.31
CA LEU A 121 -0.43 -12.41 -4.10
C LEU A 121 -1.32 -12.29 -2.87
N LEU A 122 -2.24 -13.23 -2.68
CA LEU A 122 -3.10 -13.29 -1.50
C LEU A 122 -2.31 -13.55 -0.22
N LEU A 123 -1.36 -14.49 -0.26
CA LEU A 123 -0.45 -14.77 0.85
C LEU A 123 0.41 -13.54 1.18
N SER A 124 0.93 -12.86 0.16
CA SER A 124 1.69 -11.61 0.33
C SER A 124 0.84 -10.51 0.96
N LEU A 125 -0.43 -10.39 0.55
CA LEU A 125 -1.35 -9.40 1.11
C LEU A 125 -1.76 -9.70 2.55
N LEU A 126 -1.91 -10.98 2.91
CA LEU A 126 -2.36 -11.40 4.25
C LEU A 126 -1.22 -11.50 5.27
N ASN A 127 -0.01 -11.90 4.84
CA ASN A 127 1.10 -12.22 5.72
C ASN A 127 2.26 -11.24 5.57
N SER A 128 2.01 -9.95 5.81
CA SER A 128 3.01 -8.87 5.76
C SER A 128 4.12 -8.95 6.85
N THR A 129 4.40 -10.13 7.40
CA THR A 129 5.64 -10.44 8.11
C THR A 129 6.42 -11.44 7.28
N THR A 130 7.47 -10.93 6.64
CA THR A 130 8.53 -11.66 5.96
C THR A 130 8.94 -12.92 6.72
N SER A 131 8.47 -14.09 6.28
CA SER A 131 9.22 -15.36 6.34
C SER A 131 8.54 -16.40 5.47
N THR A 132 8.72 -16.30 4.15
CA THR A 132 8.45 -17.41 3.23
C THR A 132 9.55 -18.45 3.38
N HIS A 133 9.42 -19.36 4.34
CA HIS A 133 10.11 -20.65 4.25
C HIS A 133 9.35 -21.50 3.24
N LEU A 134 9.75 -21.41 1.97
CA LEU A 134 9.40 -22.39 0.95
C LEU A 134 10.14 -23.69 1.26
N ILE A 135 9.46 -24.65 1.90
CA ILE A 135 9.91 -26.04 1.91
C ILE A 135 9.31 -26.69 0.66
N PHE A 136 10.14 -26.87 -0.37
CA PHE A 136 9.82 -27.81 -1.43
C PHE A 136 10.07 -29.21 -0.87
N ASN A 137 9.02 -30.04 -0.77
CA ASN A 137 9.22 -31.48 -0.65
C ASN A 137 9.62 -32.02 -2.03
N THR A 138 10.67 -32.83 -2.00
CA THR A 138 11.43 -33.43 -3.10
C THR A 138 10.60 -34.11 -4.17
#